data_AF-R5VW41-F1
#
_entry.id   AF-R5VW41-F1
#
_cell.length_a   1.000
_cell.length_b   1.000
_cell.length_c   1.000
_cell.angle_alpha   90.00
_cell.angle_beta   90.00
_cell.angle_gamma   90.00
#
_symmetry.space_group_name_H-M   'P 1'
#
loop_
_entity.id
_entity.type
_entity.pdbx_description
1 polymer ?
#
loop_
_entity_poly.entity_id
_entity_poly.type
_entity_poly.pdbx_seq_one_letter_code
_entity_poly.pdbx_strand_id
1 'polypeptide(L)'
;MQNKEIEKAIPWNPWHGCKKVSVGCKNCFVYKMDQRYGKDASIITKGKTTYELKDKDCPPHSLVKLCFSSDFFIEEADAWLTILVVFYR
;
A
#
# COMPACT_ATOMS: atom_id res chain seq x y z
N MET A 1 -1.83 14.86 19.60
CA MET A 1 -3.06 14.05 19.48
C MET A 1 -2.70 12.73 18.80
N GLN A 2 -2.45 11.67 19.56
CA GLN A 2 -2.29 10.33 19.01
C GLN A 2 -3.66 9.66 18.97
N ASN A 3 -4.17 9.41 17.76
CA ASN A 3 -5.36 8.62 17.59
C ASN A 3 -4.98 7.15 17.83
N LYS A 4 -5.32 6.62 19.01
CA LYS A 4 -5.00 5.25 19.44
C LYS A 4 -5.53 4.18 18.49
N GLU A 5 -6.57 4.49 17.71
CA GLU A 5 -7.11 3.56 16.71
C GLU A 5 -6.21 3.48 15.47
N ILE A 6 -5.63 4.62 15.05
CA ILE A 6 -4.67 4.64 13.94
C ILE A 6 -3.41 3.86 14.32
N GLU A 7 -2.94 3.93 15.56
CA GLU A 7 -1.76 3.16 16.01
C GLU A 7 -1.96 1.64 15.94
N LYS A 8 -3.20 1.18 16.18
CA LYS A 8 -3.56 -0.25 16.13
C LYS A 8 -3.91 -0.75 14.72
N ALA A 9 -3.99 0.14 13.73
CA ALA A 9 -4.37 -0.23 12.38
C ALA A 9 -3.34 -1.16 11.72
N ILE A 10 -3.85 -2.16 11.00
CA ILE A 10 -3.04 -3.18 10.34
C ILE A 10 -2.40 -2.58 9.08
N PRO A 11 -1.07 -2.56 8.95
CA PRO A 11 -0.42 -2.12 7.73
C PRO A 11 -0.50 -3.21 6.66
N TRP A 12 -1.06 -2.87 5.50
CA TRP A 12 -1.15 -3.78 4.36
C TRP A 12 -0.69 -3.10 3.08
N ASN A 13 0.45 -3.58 2.54
CA ASN A 13 1.12 -3.04 1.36
C ASN A 13 1.53 -4.20 0.43
N PRO A 14 0.60 -4.70 -0.41
CA PRO A 14 0.83 -5.89 -1.25
C PRO A 14 1.93 -5.68 -2.31
N TRP A 15 2.21 -4.43 -2.67
CA TRP A 15 3.33 -4.03 -3.51
C TRP A 15 3.94 -2.72 -3.02
N HIS A 16 5.14 -2.43 -3.54
CA HIS A 16 5.89 -1.21 -3.27
C HIS A 16 6.29 -0.57 -4.60
N GLY A 17 6.30 0.76 -4.62
CA GLY A 17 6.56 1.55 -5.81
C GLY A 17 5.28 2.14 -6.39
N CYS A 18 5.45 3.19 -7.18
CA CYS A 18 4.39 4.02 -7.74
C CYS A 18 4.89 4.69 -9.02
N LYS A 19 3.98 5.18 -9.86
CA LYS A 19 4.29 6.07 -10.99
C LYS A 19 3.80 7.48 -10.65
N LYS A 20 4.61 8.50 -10.92
CA LYS A 20 4.19 9.90 -10.74
C LYS A 20 3.15 10.26 -11.82
N VAL A 21 1.90 10.43 -11.43
CA VAL A 21 0.77 10.70 -12.36
C VAL A 21 0.21 12.12 -12.27
N SER A 22 0.50 12.87 -11.20
CA SER A 22 -0.07 14.20 -10.99
C SER A 22 0.92 15.21 -10.40
N VAL A 23 0.55 16.49 -10.41
CA VAL A 23 1.31 17.56 -9.74
C VAL A 23 1.50 17.32 -8.25
N GLY A 24 0.62 16.54 -7.62
CA GLY A 24 0.72 16.13 -6.22
C GLY A 24 1.95 15.26 -5.93
N CYS A 25 2.49 14.59 -6.95
CA CYS A 25 3.67 13.73 -6.82
C CYS A 25 4.99 14.52 -6.67
N LYS A 26 4.97 15.85 -6.90
CA LYS A 26 6.19 16.69 -6.88
C LYS A 26 6.97 16.55 -5.58
N ASN A 27 6.28 16.46 -4.45
CA ASN A 27 6.87 16.32 -3.11
C ASN A 27 6.51 14.99 -2.44
N CYS A 28 6.35 13.92 -3.23
CA CYS A 28 5.93 12.61 -2.74
C CYS A 28 6.88 12.07 -1.66
N PHE A 29 6.32 11.74 -0.50
CA PHE A 29 7.03 11.18 0.64
C PHE A 29 7.74 9.87 0.30
N VAL A 30 7.08 8.98 -0.47
CA VAL A 30 7.61 7.66 -0.83
C VAL A 30 8.90 7.80 -1.62
N TYR A 31 8.89 8.59 -2.70
CA TYR A 31 10.09 8.85 -3.51
C TYR A 31 11.23 9.45 -2.70
N LYS A 32 10.92 10.38 -1.79
CA LYS A 32 11.94 11.02 -0.94
C LYS A 32 12.56 10.02 0.03
N MET A 33 11.75 9.15 0.63
CA MET A 33 12.23 8.13 1.56
C MET A 33 13.02 7.04 0.84
N ASP A 34 12.52 6.55 -0.30
CA ASP A 34 13.23 5.53 -1.07
C ASP A 34 14.57 6.03 -1.59
N GLN A 35 14.64 7.28 -2.07
CA GLN A 35 15.90 7.91 -2.45
C GLN A 35 16.91 7.94 -1.29
N ARG A 36 16.44 8.22 -0.06
CA ARG A 36 17.29 8.22 1.14
C ARG A 36 17.87 6.83 1.44
N TYR A 37 17.13 5.77 1.13
CA TYR A 37 17.56 4.38 1.31
C TYR A 37 18.19 3.76 0.04
N GLY A 38 18.47 4.56 -1.00
CA GLY A 38 19.07 4.09 -2.24
C GLY A 38 18.15 3.21 -3.09
N LYS A 39 16.84 3.35 -2.96
CA LYS A 39 15.82 2.63 -3.72
C LYS A 39 15.17 3.52 -4.78
N ASP A 40 14.77 2.91 -5.87
CA ASP A 40 13.98 3.56 -6.92
C ASP A 40 12.49 3.22 -6.75
N ALA A 41 11.72 4.21 -6.28
CA ALA A 41 10.28 4.07 -6.09
C ALA A 41 9.49 3.90 -7.41
N SER A 42 10.10 4.18 -8.56
CA SER A 42 9.46 3.93 -9.87
C SER A 42 9.46 2.45 -10.25
N ILE A 43 10.29 1.63 -9.60
CA ILE A 43 10.34 0.19 -9.84
C ILE A 43 9.29 -0.47 -8.95
N ILE A 44 8.25 -1.00 -9.59
CA ILE A 44 7.17 -1.69 -8.90
C ILE A 44 7.63 -3.09 -8.53
N THR A 45 7.55 -3.42 -7.25
CA THR A 45 7.99 -4.69 -6.69
C THR A 45 6.93 -5.28 -5.78
N LYS A 46 6.98 -6.60 -5.64
CA LYS A 46 6.13 -7.34 -4.70
C LYS A 46 6.45 -6.90 -3.28
N GLY A 47 5.41 -6.58 -2.52
CA GLY A 47 5.50 -6.15 -1.14
C GLY A 47 5.84 -7.30 -0.21
N LYS A 48 6.01 -6.97 1.07
CA LYS A 48 6.25 -7.98 2.11
C LYS A 48 4.98 -8.65 2.60
N THR A 49 3.82 -8.00 2.42
CA THR A 49 2.52 -8.55 2.82
C THR A 49 1.93 -9.39 1.68
N THR A 50 1.10 -10.36 2.04
CA THR A 50 0.36 -11.18 1.08
C THR A 50 -0.65 -10.34 0.30
N TYR A 51 -0.96 -10.74 -0.93
CA TYR A 51 -1.99 -10.10 -1.78
C TYR A 51 -3.41 -10.31 -1.27
N GLU A 52 -3.60 -11.31 -0.42
CA GLU A 52 -4.88 -11.62 0.21
C GLU A 52 -4.83 -11.19 1.67
N LEU A 53 -5.82 -10.40 2.10
CA LEU A 53 -6.15 -10.20 3.50
C LEU A 53 -7.12 -11.31 3.90
N LYS A 54 -6.67 -12.23 4.74
CA LYS A 54 -7.52 -13.31 5.27
C LYS A 54 -8.31 -12.78 6.47
N ASP A 55 -9.51 -13.29 6.69
CA ASP A 55 -10.38 -12.88 7.82
C ASP A 55 -9.68 -13.01 9.19
N LYS A 56 -8.78 -13.99 9.33
CA LYS A 56 -7.96 -14.18 10.53
C LYS A 56 -6.98 -13.01 10.78
N ASP A 57 -6.51 -12.38 9.71
CA ASP A 57 -5.50 -11.31 9.73
C ASP A 57 -6.17 -9.93 9.72
N CYS A 58 -7.44 -9.84 9.29
CA CYS A 58 -8.27 -8.65 9.29
C CYS A 58 -9.71 -8.97 9.73
N PRO A 59 -9.98 -9.05 11.05
CA PRO A 59 -11.32 -9.25 11.58
C PRO A 59 -12.31 -8.14 11.14
N PRO A 60 -13.63 -8.39 11.17
CA PRO A 60 -14.65 -7.37 10.93
C PRO A 60 -14.42 -6.13 11.81
N HIS A 61 -14.64 -4.94 11.22
CA HIS A 61 -14.37 -3.63 11.85
C HIS A 61 -12.89 -3.31 12.13
N SER A 62 -11.94 -4.05 11.55
CA SER A 62 -10.52 -3.68 11.62
C SER A 62 -10.22 -2.45 10.77
N LEU A 63 -9.37 -1.57 11.29
CA LEU A 63 -8.82 -0.45 10.54
C LEU A 63 -7.57 -0.91 9.79
N VAL A 64 -7.57 -0.80 8.47
CA VAL A 64 -6.43 -1.18 7.63
C VAL A 64 -5.79 0.07 7.04
N LYS A 65 -4.47 0.16 7.17
CA LYS A 65 -3.64 1.17 6.51
C LYS A 65 -3.15 0.61 5.19
N LEU A 66 -3.72 1.13 4.11
CA LEU A 66 -3.49 0.63 2.76
C LEU A 66 -2.48 1.50 2.02
N CYS A 67 -1.61 0.88 1.22
CA CYS A 67 -0.80 1.55 0.19
C CYS A 67 -0.02 2.79 0.69
N PHE A 68 0.62 2.68 1.85
CA PHE A 68 1.46 3.77 2.39
C PHE A 68 2.76 3.99 1.60
N SER A 69 3.17 2.99 0.83
CA SER A 69 4.41 3.00 0.03
C SER A 69 4.18 2.59 -1.43
N SER A 70 2.94 2.71 -1.91
CA SER A 70 2.51 2.35 -3.26
C SER A 70 1.18 3.01 -3.60
N ASP A 71 0.73 2.85 -4.84
CA ASP A 71 -0.62 3.27 -5.29
C ASP A 71 -1.46 2.03 -5.62
N PHE A 72 -2.79 2.13 -5.57
CA PHE A 72 -3.69 1.00 -5.84
C PHE A 72 -3.79 0.65 -7.32
N PHE A 73 -3.72 1.67 -8.19
CA PHE A 73 -4.01 1.55 -9.61
C PHE A 73 -2.71 1.48 -10.41
N ILE A 74 -2.02 0.35 -10.29
CA ILE A 74 -0.77 0.10 -11.01
C ILE A 74 -0.99 -1.10 -11.92
N GLU A 75 -0.97 -0.88 -13.23
CA GLU A 75 -1.17 -1.92 -14.24
C GLU A 75 -0.21 -3.11 -14.07
N GLU A 76 1.03 -2.86 -13.65
CA GLU A 76 2.01 -3.92 -13.36
C GLU A 76 1.62 -4.82 -12.19
N ALA A 77 0.80 -4.32 -11.26
CA ALA A 77 0.30 -5.07 -10.13
C ALA A 77 -0.99 -5.83 -10.44
N ASP A 78 -1.68 -5.53 -11.55
CA ASP A 78 -2.91 -6.21 -11.95
C ASP A 78 -2.69 -7.71 -12.15
N ALA A 79 -1.51 -8.10 -12.66
CA ALA A 79 -1.13 -9.50 -12.80
C ALA A 79 -0.99 -10.25 -11.44
N TRP A 80 -0.85 -9.53 -10.33
CA TRP A 80 -0.78 -10.09 -8.98
C TRP A 80 -2.11 -10.01 -8.25
N LEU A 81 -3.03 -9.17 -8.71
CA LEU A 81 -4.39 -9.05 -8.23
C LEU A 81 -5.23 -10.21 -8.77
N THR A 82 -5.05 -11.38 -8.18
CA THR A 82 -6.06 -12.43 -8.30
C THR A 82 -7.23 -12.03 -7.38
N ILE A 83 -8.14 -11.21 -7.89
CA ILE A 83 -9.45 -10.89 -7.29
C ILE A 83 -9.34 -10.12 -5.95
N LEU A 84 -9.14 -8.80 -6.02
CA LEU A 84 -9.54 -7.89 -4.94
C LEU A 84 -11.05 -7.61 -5.10
N VAL A 85 -11.91 -8.54 -4.69
CA VAL A 85 -13.28 -8.15 -4.34
C VAL A 85 -13.23 -7.73 -2.88
N VAL A 86 -13.10 -6.43 -2.66
CA VAL A 86 -13.39 -5.84 -1.35
C VAL A 86 -14.89 -6.01 -1.13
N PHE A 87 -15.29 -7.16 -0.59
CA PHE A 87 -16.64 -7.34 -0.08
C PHE A 87 -16.76 -6.45 1.16
N TYR A 88 -17.31 -5.25 0.99
CA TYR A 88 -18.01 -4.57 2.07
C TYR A 88 -19.18 -5.47 2.47
N ARG A 89 -19.01 -6.26 3.53
CA ARG A 89 -20.09 -6.86 4.29
C ARG A 89 -19.93 -6.46 5.75
#